data_AF-A0A081G3A4-F1
#
_entry.id   AF-A0A081G3A4-F1
#
_cell.length_a   1.000
_cell.length_b   1.000
_cell.length_c   1.000
_cell.angle_alpha   90.00
_cell.angle_beta   90.00
_cell.angle_gamma   90.00
#
_symmetry.space_group_name_H-M   'P 1'
#
loop_
_entity.id
_entity.type
_entity.pdbx_description
1 polymer ?
#
loop_
_entity_poly.entity_id
_entity_poly.type
_entity_poly.pdbx_seq_one_letter_code
_entity_poly.pdbx_strand_id
1 'polypeptide(L)'
;MITEIQSFAILDAAAEPAVPEMLKSLNPDVVCLFHEPVADDFASVAPYLVRVDSEVSAWLKTRKTPWGILISSASELIALRDHLRHLLKAYIPGQLEPVLIRYYDPRLIWGLLDSLDARALHDFLGPIIEVVTTAQGQYRSASFEAKRRPFQKTAYIQQGPLHLNQFQYDLMLKSSRQVMLQRVAARIRHQLLENDSDEMSRPGQLVYTLSVDDPVTEATDIQNSAVDPECLAEELVEALAPMGITDTRSLTGLAELFVKRRVLGVEDMPVAWHRHLSDTKNPGSYRAETLLNKELGYIPA
;
A
#
# COMPACT_ATOMS: atom_id res chain seq x y z
N MET A 1 20.11 15.51 31.31
CA MET A 1 20.53 15.52 29.90
C MET A 1 19.26 15.56 29.06
N ILE A 2 19.10 16.57 28.22
CA ILE A 2 18.04 16.57 27.21
C ILE A 2 18.54 15.61 26.13
N THR A 3 17.97 14.41 26.05
CA THR A 3 18.25 13.49 24.94
C THR A 3 17.69 14.10 23.66
N GLU A 4 18.56 14.34 22.69
CA GLU A 4 18.19 14.91 21.39
C GLU A 4 17.31 13.91 20.63
N ILE A 5 16.17 14.37 20.12
CA ILE A 5 15.27 13.54 19.31
C ILE A 5 15.83 13.52 17.90
N GLN A 6 16.03 12.32 17.37
CA GLN A 6 16.58 12.07 16.04
C GLN A 6 15.51 11.42 15.15
N SER A 7 15.60 11.69 13.86
CA SER A 7 14.74 11.09 12.85
C SER A 7 15.43 9.89 12.19
N PHE A 8 14.68 8.81 12.06
CA PHE A 8 15.09 7.59 11.39
C PHE A 8 14.05 7.18 10.36
N ALA A 9 14.46 6.45 9.33
CA ALA A 9 13.56 5.86 8.35
C ALA A 9 13.74 4.34 8.37
N ILE A 10 12.62 3.60 8.36
CA ILE A 10 12.62 2.17 8.04
C ILE A 10 12.28 2.06 6.56
N LEU A 11 13.26 1.63 5.77
CA LEU A 11 13.19 1.51 4.32
C LEU A 11 12.96 0.05 3.92
N ASP A 12 11.96 -0.17 3.08
CA ASP A 12 11.56 -1.47 2.58
C ASP A 12 12.14 -1.67 1.17
N ALA A 13 13.29 -2.33 1.07
CA ALA A 13 13.96 -2.56 -0.21
C ALA A 13 13.14 -3.45 -1.17
N ALA A 14 12.20 -4.25 -0.65
CA ALA A 14 11.28 -5.02 -1.48
C ALA A 14 10.20 -4.13 -2.12
N ALA A 15 9.82 -3.03 -1.47
CA ALA A 15 8.84 -2.07 -1.99
C ALA A 15 9.46 -0.94 -2.82
N GLU A 16 10.70 -0.56 -2.52
CA GLU A 16 11.45 0.46 -3.24
C GLU A 16 12.81 -0.10 -3.71
N PRO A 17 12.88 -0.63 -4.95
CA PRO A 17 14.09 -1.24 -5.50
C PRO A 17 15.29 -0.30 -5.60
N ALA A 18 15.09 1.02 -5.54
CA ALA A 18 16.18 2.00 -5.54
C ALA A 18 16.89 2.13 -4.16
N VAL A 19 16.38 1.51 -3.09
CA VAL A 19 16.99 1.59 -1.75
C VAL A 19 18.45 1.10 -1.74
N PRO A 20 18.81 -0.08 -2.27
CA PRO A 20 20.19 -0.56 -2.22
C PRO A 20 21.18 0.35 -2.95
N GLU A 21 20.76 0.97 -4.07
CA GLU A 21 21.57 1.93 -4.81
C GLU A 21 21.76 3.23 -4.03
N MET A 22 20.69 3.74 -3.41
CA MET A 22 20.75 4.92 -2.55
C MET A 22 21.68 4.70 -1.36
N LEU A 23 21.58 3.54 -0.68
CA LEU A 23 22.44 3.22 0.47
C LEU A 23 23.92 3.19 0.08
N LYS A 24 24.26 2.68 -1.12
CA LYS A 24 25.64 2.69 -1.64
C LYS A 24 26.12 4.10 -2.00
N SER A 25 25.24 4.93 -2.55
CA SER A 25 25.59 6.25 -3.08
C SER A 25 25.72 7.31 -1.99
N LEU A 26 24.78 7.35 -1.05
CA LEU A 26 24.77 8.31 0.05
C LEU A 26 25.60 7.81 1.26
N ASN A 27 25.78 6.49 1.40
CA ASN A 27 26.48 5.85 2.51
C ASN A 27 26.07 6.40 3.91
N PRO A 28 24.75 6.42 4.23
CA PRO A 28 24.28 6.92 5.52
C PRO A 28 24.54 5.91 6.65
N ASP A 29 24.37 6.33 7.90
CA ASP A 29 24.30 5.42 9.05
C ASP A 29 23.10 4.46 8.90
N VAL A 30 23.38 3.20 8.55
CA VAL A 30 22.35 2.20 8.22
C VAL A 30 22.60 0.88 8.94
N VAL A 31 21.51 0.22 9.34
CA VAL A 31 21.51 -1.15 9.86
C VAL A 31 20.36 -1.98 9.29
N CYS A 32 20.62 -3.25 8.99
CA CYS A 32 19.59 -4.18 8.53
C CYS A 32 18.70 -4.64 9.69
N LEU A 33 17.38 -4.74 9.50
CA LEU A 33 16.48 -5.28 10.52
C LEU A 33 16.36 -6.82 10.44
N PHE A 34 16.80 -7.47 9.36
CA PHE A 34 16.96 -8.92 9.39
C PHE A 34 18.16 -9.34 10.25
N HIS A 35 18.09 -10.55 10.82
CA HIS A 35 19.16 -11.08 11.65
C HIS A 35 20.35 -11.46 10.76
N GLU A 36 21.54 -10.98 11.12
CA GLU A 36 22.77 -11.31 10.42
C GLU A 36 23.25 -12.73 10.80
N PRO A 37 23.88 -13.47 9.86
CA PRO A 37 24.20 -13.08 8.48
C PRO A 37 22.97 -13.18 7.55
N VAL A 38 22.75 -12.12 6.76
CA VAL A 38 21.71 -12.08 5.72
C VAL A 38 22.36 -12.49 4.40
N ALA A 39 21.89 -13.56 3.75
CA ALA A 39 22.40 -13.92 2.43
C ALA A 39 22.09 -12.80 1.43
N ASP A 40 22.96 -12.61 0.43
CA ASP A 40 22.90 -11.49 -0.52
C ASP A 40 21.53 -11.36 -1.21
N ASP A 41 20.91 -12.50 -1.53
CA ASP A 41 19.56 -12.56 -2.11
C ASP A 41 18.52 -11.89 -1.20
N PHE A 42 18.61 -12.09 0.11
CA PHE A 42 17.69 -11.49 1.08
C PHE A 42 18.04 -10.05 1.42
N ALA A 43 19.30 -9.65 1.28
CA ALA A 43 19.73 -8.26 1.51
C ALA A 43 19.03 -7.29 0.55
N SER A 44 18.87 -7.67 -0.72
CA SER A 44 18.18 -6.86 -1.73
C SER A 44 16.71 -6.55 -1.42
N VAL A 45 16.08 -7.34 -0.54
CA VAL A 45 14.66 -7.22 -0.15
C VAL A 45 14.49 -6.96 1.34
N ALA A 46 15.58 -6.72 2.07
CA ALA A 46 15.55 -6.54 3.50
C ALA A 46 15.04 -5.14 3.90
N PRO A 47 14.39 -5.03 5.06
CA PRO A 47 14.13 -3.74 5.69
C PRO A 47 15.37 -3.17 6.35
N TYR A 48 15.66 -1.90 6.10
CA TYR A 48 16.82 -1.16 6.62
C TYR A 48 16.39 0.00 7.50
N LEU A 49 17.01 0.15 8.67
CA LEU A 49 16.87 1.34 9.51
C LEU A 49 18.01 2.30 9.20
N VAL A 50 17.67 3.53 8.82
CA VAL A 50 18.62 4.57 8.39
C VAL A 50 18.42 5.83 9.22
N ARG A 51 19.51 6.47 9.63
CA ARG A 51 19.46 7.83 10.21
C ARG A 51 19.12 8.84 9.11
N VAL A 52 18.16 9.71 9.34
CA VAL A 52 17.70 10.67 8.33
C VAL A 52 18.47 11.97 8.46
N ASP A 53 19.36 12.20 7.50
CA ASP A 53 20.01 13.50 7.27
C ASP A 53 19.29 14.28 6.14
N SER A 54 19.89 15.39 5.70
CA SER A 54 19.35 16.22 4.62
C SER A 54 19.29 15.49 3.27
N GLU A 55 20.25 14.62 2.95
CA GLU A 55 20.33 13.93 1.67
C GLU A 55 19.32 12.79 1.60
N VAL A 56 19.23 11.99 2.67
CA VAL A 56 18.22 10.94 2.83
C VAL A 56 16.82 11.56 2.82
N SER A 57 16.61 12.67 3.53
CA SER A 57 15.31 13.38 3.53
C SER A 57 14.93 13.87 2.13
N ALA A 58 15.87 14.45 1.38
CA ALA A 58 15.63 14.90 0.01
C ALA A 58 15.27 13.72 -0.90
N TRP A 59 15.99 12.61 -0.78
CA TRP A 59 15.71 11.40 -1.55
C TRP A 59 14.30 10.87 -1.28
N LEU A 60 13.91 10.73 -0.01
CA LEU A 60 12.60 10.21 0.41
C LEU A 60 11.43 11.05 -0.12
N LYS A 61 11.55 12.38 -0.13
CA LYS A 61 10.51 13.30 -0.64
C LYS A 61 10.16 13.10 -2.11
N THR A 62 11.07 12.52 -2.90
CA THR A 62 10.84 12.28 -4.33
C THR A 62 10.14 10.96 -4.61
N ARG A 63 10.01 10.08 -3.62
CA ARG A 63 9.48 8.73 -3.80
C ARG A 63 7.95 8.71 -3.70
N LYS A 64 7.32 7.92 -4.56
CA LYS A 64 5.85 7.69 -4.57
C LYS A 64 5.46 6.27 -4.15
N THR A 65 6.43 5.36 -4.12
CA THR A 65 6.29 3.98 -3.67
C THR A 65 6.01 3.93 -2.16
N PRO A 66 5.42 2.83 -1.64
CA PRO A 66 5.31 2.62 -0.20
C PRO A 66 6.67 2.18 0.38
N TRP A 67 7.67 3.06 0.27
CA TRP A 67 9.07 2.78 0.62
C TRP A 67 9.29 2.51 2.10
N GLY A 68 8.32 2.83 2.98
CA GLY A 68 8.37 2.53 4.39
C GLY A 68 7.77 3.62 5.28
N ILE A 69 8.41 3.84 6.45
CA ILE A 69 7.96 4.82 7.45
C ILE A 69 9.12 5.67 8.00
N LEU A 70 8.78 6.87 8.47
CA LEU A 70 9.65 7.71 9.28
C LEU A 70 9.28 7.55 10.76
N ILE A 71 10.28 7.52 11.62
CA ILE A 71 10.12 7.44 13.07
C ILE A 71 11.03 8.45 13.76
N SER A 72 10.54 9.04 14.85
CA SER A 72 11.33 9.93 15.72
C SER A 72 11.63 9.21 17.03
N SER A 73 12.88 9.23 17.49
CA SER A 73 13.29 8.59 18.75
C SER A 73 14.43 9.34 19.41
N ALA A 74 14.49 9.26 20.73
CA ALA A 74 15.63 9.70 21.55
C ALA A 74 16.68 8.60 21.76
N SER A 75 16.45 7.40 21.21
CA SER A 75 17.37 6.25 21.33
C SER A 75 18.34 6.18 20.16
N GLU A 76 19.54 5.66 20.44
CA GLU A 76 20.55 5.42 19.42
C GLU A 76 20.13 4.33 18.41
N LEU A 77 20.73 4.39 17.21
CA LEU A 77 20.40 3.53 16.07
C LEU A 77 20.38 2.03 16.41
N ILE A 78 21.38 1.56 17.18
CA ILE A 78 21.50 0.14 17.55
C ILE A 78 20.41 -0.30 18.53
N ALA A 79 20.11 0.51 19.54
CA ALA A 79 19.06 0.21 20.50
C ALA A 79 17.68 0.21 19.83
N LEU A 80 17.47 1.15 18.90
CA LEU A 80 16.25 1.23 18.11
C LEU A 80 16.10 0.03 17.16
N ARG A 81 17.19 -0.36 16.48
CA ARG A 81 17.24 -1.59 15.67
C ARG A 81 16.81 -2.80 16.48
N ASP A 82 17.43 -3.02 17.64
CA ASP A 82 17.15 -4.20 18.45
C ASP A 82 15.68 -4.27 18.87
N HIS A 83 15.08 -3.15 19.28
CA HIS A 83 13.64 -3.06 19.53
C HIS A 83 12.80 -3.45 18.29
N LEU A 84 13.10 -2.83 17.15
CA LEU A 84 12.37 -3.04 15.88
C LEU A 84 12.49 -4.47 15.33
N ARG A 85 13.62 -5.15 15.57
CA ARG A 85 13.86 -6.55 15.12
C ARG A 85 12.88 -7.53 15.77
N HIS A 86 12.55 -7.34 17.05
CA HIS A 86 11.63 -8.22 17.77
C HIS A 86 10.19 -8.15 17.20
N LEU A 87 9.84 -7.04 16.55
CA LEU A 87 8.50 -6.78 16.02
C LEU A 87 8.29 -7.33 14.60
N LEU A 88 9.32 -7.89 13.95
CA LEU A 88 9.22 -8.39 12.58
C LEU A 88 8.37 -9.65 12.43
N LYS A 89 8.06 -10.33 13.54
CA LYS A 89 7.23 -11.54 13.54
C LYS A 89 5.96 -11.31 14.33
N ALA A 90 4.86 -11.92 13.90
CA ALA A 90 3.60 -11.91 14.61
C ALA A 90 2.96 -13.31 14.67
N TYR A 91 2.41 -13.68 15.81
CA TYR A 91 1.44 -14.75 15.93
C TYR A 91 0.07 -14.21 15.53
N ILE A 92 -0.54 -14.86 14.53
CA ILE A 92 -1.89 -14.56 14.05
C ILE A 92 -2.85 -15.70 14.38
N PRO A 93 -4.14 -15.42 14.53
CA PRO A 93 -5.14 -16.46 14.79
C PRO A 93 -5.13 -17.55 13.72
N GLY A 94 -5.18 -18.81 14.15
CA GLY A 94 -5.23 -19.96 13.26
C GLY A 94 -3.88 -20.42 12.68
N GLN A 95 -2.78 -19.72 12.97
CA GLN A 95 -1.43 -20.19 12.64
C GLN A 95 -0.64 -20.60 13.88
N LEU A 96 0.07 -21.74 13.77
CA LEU A 96 0.92 -22.27 14.84
C LEU A 96 2.29 -21.58 14.88
N GLU A 97 2.83 -21.25 13.71
CA GLU A 97 4.12 -20.60 13.56
C GLU A 97 3.97 -19.09 13.37
N PRO A 98 4.89 -18.27 13.90
CA PRO A 98 4.83 -16.83 13.72
C PRO A 98 5.17 -16.44 12.29
N VAL A 99 4.39 -15.52 11.72
CA VAL A 99 4.56 -15.01 10.35
C VAL A 99 5.35 -13.72 10.33
N LEU A 100 6.04 -13.44 9.22
CA LEU A 100 6.70 -12.15 9.01
C LEU A 100 5.63 -11.06 8.82
N ILE A 101 5.71 -9.98 9.59
CA ILE A 101 4.84 -8.81 9.47
C ILE A 101 5.66 -7.59 9.03
N ARG A 102 5.24 -6.96 7.93
CA ARG A 102 5.81 -5.71 7.43
C ARG A 102 5.15 -4.53 8.12
N TYR A 103 5.30 -4.41 9.44
CA TYR A 103 4.70 -3.29 10.18
C TYR A 103 5.16 -1.92 9.66
N TYR A 104 6.31 -1.86 8.99
CA TYR A 104 6.84 -0.66 8.34
C TYR A 104 6.24 -0.37 6.97
N ASP A 105 5.27 -1.16 6.50
CA ASP A 105 4.50 -0.79 5.31
C ASP A 105 3.51 0.34 5.70
N PRO A 106 3.56 1.51 5.03
CA PRO A 106 2.69 2.64 5.35
C PRO A 106 1.18 2.31 5.17
N ARG A 107 0.86 1.25 4.42
CA ARG A 107 -0.51 0.75 4.24
C ARG A 107 -0.99 -0.13 5.40
N LEU A 108 -0.07 -0.69 6.19
CA LEU A 108 -0.38 -1.62 7.28
C LEU A 108 -0.25 -0.97 8.66
N ILE A 109 0.77 -0.12 8.86
CA ILE A 109 1.14 0.40 10.19
C ILE A 109 -0.02 1.02 10.94
N TRP A 110 -0.86 1.79 10.24
CA TRP A 110 -1.96 2.50 10.89
C TRP A 110 -3.07 1.56 11.35
N GLY A 111 -3.45 0.59 10.52
CA GLY A 111 -4.43 -0.44 10.90
C GLY A 111 -3.91 -1.27 12.09
N LEU A 112 -2.62 -1.54 12.14
CA LEU A 112 -1.98 -2.18 13.29
C LEU A 112 -2.08 -1.29 14.54
N LEU A 113 -1.55 -0.06 14.50
CA LEU A 113 -1.50 0.85 15.65
C LEU A 113 -2.89 1.18 16.21
N ASP A 114 -3.89 1.30 15.33
CA ASP A 114 -5.28 1.59 15.72
C ASP A 114 -5.99 0.34 16.31
N SER A 115 -5.48 -0.87 16.06
CA SER A 115 -6.01 -2.12 16.63
C SER A 115 -5.44 -2.46 18.02
N LEU A 116 -4.26 -1.93 18.37
CA LEU A 116 -3.59 -2.24 19.63
C LEU A 116 -4.25 -1.51 20.80
N ASP A 117 -4.39 -2.20 21.94
CA ASP A 117 -4.78 -1.55 23.18
C ASP A 117 -3.66 -0.64 23.71
N ALA A 118 -3.97 0.16 24.73
CA ALA A 118 -3.02 1.16 25.25
C ALA A 118 -1.70 0.54 25.77
N ARG A 119 -1.74 -0.66 26.34
CA ARG A 119 -0.56 -1.35 26.86
C ARG A 119 0.26 -1.95 25.73
N ALA A 120 -0.38 -2.69 24.83
CA ALA A 120 0.27 -3.29 23.66
C ALA A 120 0.87 -2.21 22.75
N LEU A 121 0.19 -1.07 22.59
CA LEU A 121 0.69 0.08 21.85
C LEU A 121 1.95 0.68 22.52
N HIS A 122 1.94 0.83 23.86
CA HIS A 122 3.12 1.30 24.60
C HIS A 122 4.32 0.37 24.43
N ASP A 123 4.10 -0.94 24.50
CA ASP A 123 5.14 -1.95 24.31
C ASP A 123 5.64 -2.00 22.86
N PHE A 124 4.74 -1.92 21.88
CA PHE A 124 5.08 -1.86 20.45
C PHE A 124 5.93 -0.63 20.11
N LEU A 125 5.55 0.55 20.62
CA LEU A 125 6.27 1.79 20.32
C LEU A 125 7.63 1.84 21.02
N GLY A 126 7.78 1.27 22.22
CA GLY A 126 9.06 1.16 22.93
C GLY A 126 9.82 2.50 23.07
N PRO A 127 10.90 2.75 22.30
CA PRO A 127 11.60 4.04 22.25
C PRO A 127 11.06 5.07 21.22
N ILE A 128 10.05 4.73 20.41
CA ILE A 128 9.52 5.55 19.31
C ILE A 128 8.52 6.59 19.79
N ILE A 129 8.77 7.86 19.48
CA ILE A 129 7.97 9.02 19.92
C ILE A 129 6.89 9.35 18.90
N GLU A 130 7.24 9.31 17.62
CA GLU A 130 6.38 9.68 16.50
C GLU A 130 6.56 8.68 15.36
N VAL A 131 5.47 8.41 14.64
CA VAL A 131 5.46 7.67 13.38
C VAL A 131 4.86 8.56 12.30
N VAL A 132 5.52 8.62 11.15
CA VAL A 132 5.09 9.39 9.97
C VAL A 132 5.13 8.48 8.75
N THR A 133 4.09 8.57 7.92
CA THR A 133 4.01 7.85 6.65
C THR A 133 3.69 8.81 5.53
N THR A 134 4.35 8.61 4.39
CA THR A 134 3.99 9.25 3.11
C THR A 134 3.80 8.16 2.08
N ALA A 135 2.56 7.89 1.70
CA ALA A 135 2.25 6.94 0.65
C ALA A 135 1.18 7.53 -0.27
N GLN A 136 1.43 7.48 -1.58
CA GLN A 136 0.44 7.86 -2.61
C GLN A 136 -0.11 9.29 -2.42
N GLY A 137 0.74 10.23 -2.00
CA GLY A 137 0.36 11.62 -1.75
C GLY A 137 -0.36 11.85 -0.42
N GLN A 138 -0.64 10.80 0.35
CA GLN A 138 -1.23 10.93 1.67
C GLN A 138 -0.14 10.98 2.74
N TYR A 139 -0.13 12.09 3.47
CA TYR A 139 0.69 12.28 4.66
C TYR A 139 -0.15 11.94 5.90
N ARG A 140 0.38 11.08 6.78
CA ARG A 140 -0.20 10.82 8.10
C ARG A 140 0.92 10.81 9.13
N SER A 141 0.72 11.51 10.24
CA SER A 141 1.63 11.49 11.39
C SER A 141 0.85 11.33 12.69
N ALA A 142 1.49 10.71 13.67
CA ALA A 142 0.96 10.63 15.02
C ALA A 142 2.11 10.65 16.04
N SER A 143 2.03 11.57 16.99
CA SER A 143 2.85 11.56 18.19
C SER A 143 2.17 10.74 19.29
N PHE A 144 2.96 9.93 19.97
CA PHE A 144 2.49 9.00 20.99
C PHE A 144 2.85 9.43 22.42
N GLU A 145 3.43 10.62 22.59
CA GLU A 145 3.80 11.14 23.92
C GLU A 145 2.61 11.21 24.87
N ALA A 146 1.46 11.68 24.39
CA ALA A 146 0.24 11.75 25.18
C ALA A 146 -0.26 10.35 25.59
N LYS A 147 -0.21 9.39 24.66
CA LYS A 147 -0.62 7.99 24.90
C LYS A 147 0.35 7.26 25.85
N ARG A 148 1.62 7.70 25.93
CA ARG A 148 2.62 7.20 26.87
C ARG A 148 2.49 7.75 28.29
N ARG A 149 1.82 8.89 28.51
CA ARG A 149 1.70 9.54 29.83
C ARG A 149 1.27 8.58 30.96
N PRO A 150 0.27 7.71 30.78
CA PRO A 150 -0.15 6.76 31.81
C PRO A 150 0.93 5.73 32.17
N PHE A 151 1.86 5.45 31.26
CA PHE A 151 2.87 4.40 31.38
C PHE A 151 4.30 4.95 31.62
N GLN A 152 4.46 6.24 31.88
CA GLN A 152 5.79 6.86 32.07
C GLN A 152 6.64 6.22 33.18
N LYS A 153 5.99 5.59 34.17
CA LYS A 153 6.66 4.90 35.28
C LYS A 153 6.86 3.40 35.05
N THR A 154 6.35 2.87 33.95
CA THR A 154 6.46 1.45 33.60
C THR A 154 7.34 1.31 32.37
N ALA A 155 8.42 0.54 32.50
CA ALA A 155 9.21 0.14 31.35
C ALA A 155 8.32 -0.55 30.30
N TYR A 156 8.58 -0.25 29.04
CA TYR A 156 8.05 -1.05 27.95
C TYR A 156 8.75 -2.41 27.98
N ILE A 157 8.04 -3.48 27.61
CA ILE A 157 8.62 -4.80 27.55
C ILE A 157 8.99 -5.09 26.09
N GLN A 158 10.28 -5.29 25.83
CA GLN A 158 10.72 -5.87 24.57
C GLN A 158 10.28 -7.34 24.55
N GLN A 159 9.13 -7.59 23.92
CA GLN A 159 8.63 -8.94 23.64
C GLN A 159 8.32 -9.02 22.15
N GLY A 160 9.01 -9.92 21.48
CA GLY A 160 8.64 -10.42 20.16
C GLY A 160 8.47 -11.93 20.26
N PRO A 161 7.67 -12.56 19.38
CA PRO A 161 6.82 -11.97 18.34
C PRO A 161 5.62 -11.17 18.86
N LEU A 162 5.05 -10.29 18.03
CA LEU A 162 3.78 -9.62 18.33
C LEU A 162 2.65 -10.66 18.41
N HIS A 163 1.75 -10.57 19.39
CA HIS A 163 0.60 -11.45 19.48
C HIS A 163 -0.67 -10.70 19.10
N LEU A 164 -1.30 -11.09 17.98
CA LEU A 164 -2.57 -10.53 17.53
C LEU A 164 -3.70 -11.48 17.90
N ASN A 165 -4.67 -10.98 18.67
CA ASN A 165 -5.90 -11.72 18.91
C ASN A 165 -6.84 -11.66 17.69
N GLN A 166 -7.93 -12.44 17.72
CA GLN A 166 -8.90 -12.49 16.61
C GLN A 166 -9.46 -11.11 16.24
N PHE A 167 -9.87 -10.34 17.26
CA PHE A 167 -10.45 -9.02 17.06
C PHE A 167 -9.47 -8.03 16.39
N GLN A 168 -8.22 -8.01 16.85
CA GLN A 168 -7.16 -7.18 16.28
C GLN A 168 -6.86 -7.57 14.84
N TYR A 169 -6.75 -8.87 14.59
CA TYR A 169 -6.49 -9.40 13.25
C TYR A 169 -7.63 -9.05 12.28
N ASP A 170 -8.89 -9.21 12.68
CA ASP A 170 -10.05 -8.87 11.85
C ASP A 170 -10.11 -7.37 11.53
N LEU A 171 -9.80 -6.51 12.50
CA LEU A 171 -9.69 -5.05 12.27
C LEU A 171 -8.60 -4.72 11.25
N MET A 172 -7.43 -5.36 11.37
CA MET A 172 -6.33 -5.18 10.42
C MET A 172 -6.69 -5.65 9.02
N LEU A 173 -7.37 -6.80 8.88
CA LEU A 173 -7.86 -7.29 7.60
C LEU A 173 -8.88 -6.33 6.98
N LYS A 174 -9.83 -5.82 7.78
CA LYS A 174 -10.81 -4.84 7.33
C LYS A 174 -10.15 -3.55 6.84
N SER A 175 -9.21 -3.00 7.61
CA SER A 175 -8.47 -1.79 7.23
C SER A 175 -7.66 -2.01 5.94
N SER A 176 -6.98 -3.15 5.83
CA SER A 176 -6.20 -3.51 4.64
C SER A 176 -7.09 -3.65 3.40
N ARG A 177 -8.27 -4.27 3.53
CA ARG A 177 -9.26 -4.38 2.43
C ARG A 177 -9.74 -3.00 1.99
N GLN A 178 -10.03 -2.10 2.92
CA GLN A 178 -10.49 -0.75 2.61
C GLN A 178 -9.44 0.04 1.82
N VAL A 179 -8.17 -0.01 2.25
CA VAL A 179 -7.06 0.63 1.51
C VAL A 179 -6.90 0.02 0.12
N MET A 180 -7.05 -1.30 -0.02
CA MET A 180 -7.00 -1.98 -1.31
C MET A 180 -8.11 -1.51 -2.25
N LEU A 181 -9.37 -1.45 -1.78
CA LEU A 181 -10.50 -0.99 -2.57
C LEU A 181 -10.33 0.46 -3.02
N GLN A 182 -9.92 1.35 -2.10
CA GLN A 182 -9.65 2.75 -2.43
C GLN A 182 -8.60 2.89 -3.54
N ARG A 183 -7.57 2.02 -3.54
CA ARG A 183 -6.54 2.01 -4.59
C ARG A 183 -7.08 1.53 -5.94
N VAL A 184 -7.88 0.47 -5.95
CA VAL A 184 -8.50 -0.03 -7.16
C VAL A 184 -9.45 1.02 -7.75
N ALA A 185 -10.32 1.62 -6.92
CA ALA A 185 -11.23 2.69 -7.34
C ALA A 185 -10.46 3.93 -7.83
N ALA A 186 -9.40 4.35 -7.15
CA ALA A 186 -8.57 5.47 -7.61
C ALA A 186 -7.91 5.19 -8.96
N ARG A 187 -7.46 3.95 -9.22
CA ARG A 187 -6.94 3.54 -10.53
C ARG A 187 -8.01 3.62 -11.61
N ILE A 188 -9.22 3.12 -11.33
CA ILE A 188 -10.37 3.21 -12.25
C ILE A 188 -10.67 4.67 -12.59
N ARG A 189 -10.77 5.55 -11.58
CA ARG A 189 -11.01 6.99 -11.80
C ARG A 189 -9.96 7.63 -12.69
N HIS A 190 -8.68 7.35 -12.43
CA HIS A 190 -7.58 7.87 -13.24
C HIS A 190 -7.71 7.45 -14.71
N GLN A 191 -8.01 6.18 -14.97
CA GLN A 191 -8.13 5.66 -16.33
C GLN A 191 -9.37 6.18 -17.06
N LEU A 192 -10.49 6.38 -16.36
CA LEU A 192 -11.68 7.01 -16.95
C LEU A 192 -11.40 8.44 -17.40
N LEU A 193 -10.72 9.24 -16.56
CA LEU A 193 -10.33 10.61 -16.90
C LEU A 193 -9.35 10.67 -18.09
N GLU A 194 -8.40 9.74 -18.17
CA GLU A 194 -7.47 9.65 -19.30
C GLU A 194 -8.21 9.32 -20.62
N ASN A 195 -9.12 8.34 -20.60
CA ASN A 195 -9.89 7.97 -21.78
C ASN A 195 -10.76 9.12 -22.31
N ASP A 196 -11.40 9.89 -21.44
CA ASP A 196 -12.19 11.07 -21.83
C ASP A 196 -11.31 12.16 -22.48
N SER A 197 -10.09 12.35 -21.96
CA SER A 197 -9.14 13.32 -22.52
C SER A 197 -8.58 12.93 -23.90
N ASP A 198 -8.42 11.64 -24.14
CA ASP A 198 -8.02 11.08 -25.44
C ASP A 198 -9.14 11.19 -26.48
N GLU A 199 -10.41 11.05 -26.08
CA GLU A 199 -11.55 11.27 -26.99
C GLU A 199 -11.66 12.74 -27.43
N MET A 200 -11.38 13.68 -26.53
CA MET A 200 -11.40 15.11 -26.83
C MET A 200 -10.24 15.57 -27.74
N SER A 201 -9.19 14.76 -27.85
CA SER A 201 -7.97 15.04 -28.64
C SER A 201 -7.99 14.43 -30.05
N ARG A 202 -9.05 13.70 -30.44
CA ARG A 202 -9.20 13.16 -31.80
C ARG A 202 -9.73 14.23 -32.76
N PRO A 203 -9.01 14.61 -33.84
CA PRO A 203 -9.56 15.50 -34.86
C PRO A 203 -10.48 14.72 -35.80
N GLY A 204 -11.79 14.97 -35.70
CA GLY A 204 -12.85 14.44 -36.56
C GLY A 204 -13.95 13.81 -35.70
N GLN A 205 -15.13 14.39 -35.54
CA GLN A 205 -16.01 14.91 -36.57
C GLN A 205 -16.93 15.95 -35.93
N LEU A 206 -16.62 17.24 -36.11
CA LEU A 206 -17.57 18.32 -35.85
C LEU A 206 -18.67 18.22 -36.91
N VAL A 207 -19.74 17.47 -36.61
CA VAL A 207 -21.01 17.60 -37.33
C VAL A 207 -21.69 18.85 -36.76
N TYR A 208 -21.34 20.01 -37.33
CA TYR A 208 -22.22 21.18 -37.26
C TYR A 208 -23.43 20.87 -38.15
N THR A 209 -24.54 20.43 -37.56
CA THR A 209 -25.85 20.63 -38.18
C THR A 209 -26.49 21.87 -37.59
N LEU A 210 -26.31 22.97 -38.31
CA LEU A 210 -27.16 24.15 -38.23
C LEU A 210 -28.55 23.77 -38.76
N SER A 211 -29.56 23.83 -37.90
CA SER A 211 -30.96 23.97 -38.31
C SER A 211 -31.67 24.96 -37.40
N VAL A 212 -32.45 25.80 -38.05
CA VAL A 212 -33.02 27.09 -37.65
C VAL A 212 -34.24 26.94 -36.72
N ASP A 213 -34.40 27.93 -35.85
CA ASP A 213 -35.48 28.31 -34.92
C ASP A 213 -36.86 27.64 -35.05
N ASP A 214 -37.36 27.04 -33.94
CA ASP A 214 -38.64 27.39 -33.26
C ASP A 214 -38.81 26.60 -31.92
N PRO A 215 -39.72 26.99 -31.00
CA PRO A 215 -39.48 26.97 -29.55
C PRO A 215 -40.18 25.85 -28.75
N VAL A 216 -39.62 25.58 -27.55
CA VAL A 216 -40.16 24.78 -26.42
C VAL A 216 -40.55 23.32 -26.71
N THR A 217 -39.70 22.38 -26.28
CA THR A 217 -40.17 21.12 -25.69
C THR A 217 -39.12 20.60 -24.69
N GLU A 218 -39.52 20.47 -23.43
CA GLU A 218 -38.84 19.66 -22.42
C GLU A 218 -38.77 18.21 -22.90
N ALA A 219 -37.56 17.66 -23.00
CA ALA A 219 -37.24 16.23 -23.04
C ALA A 219 -35.72 16.12 -23.28
N THR A 220 -34.92 15.27 -22.65
CA THR A 220 -35.11 14.22 -21.65
C THR A 220 -33.67 13.78 -21.36
N ASP A 221 -33.35 13.56 -20.09
CA ASP A 221 -32.40 12.56 -19.60
C ASP A 221 -31.41 11.98 -20.63
N ILE A 222 -30.24 12.60 -20.74
CA ILE A 222 -29.02 11.82 -21.04
C ILE A 222 -28.55 11.25 -19.71
N GLN A 223 -29.11 10.10 -19.35
CA GLN A 223 -28.52 9.20 -18.38
C GLN A 223 -27.18 8.72 -18.93
N ASN A 224 -26.12 9.49 -18.71
CA ASN A 224 -24.77 8.92 -18.70
C ASN A 224 -24.75 7.92 -17.54
N SER A 225 -24.68 6.63 -17.86
CA SER A 225 -24.44 5.56 -16.89
C SER A 225 -23.02 5.73 -16.32
N ALA A 226 -22.87 6.64 -15.36
CA ALA A 226 -21.64 6.84 -14.64
C ALA A 226 -21.42 5.60 -13.76
N VAL A 227 -20.56 4.70 -14.21
CA VAL A 227 -20.12 3.55 -13.42
C VAL A 227 -19.44 4.09 -12.18
N ASP A 228 -19.98 3.77 -11.01
CA ASP A 228 -19.38 4.14 -9.73
C ASP A 228 -18.05 3.36 -9.58
N PRO A 229 -16.89 4.04 -9.58
CA PRO A 229 -15.58 3.39 -9.48
C PRO A 229 -15.43 2.56 -8.21
N GLU A 230 -16.13 2.94 -7.14
CA GLU A 230 -16.15 2.24 -5.87
C GLU A 230 -16.89 0.91 -6.00
N CYS A 231 -18.06 0.92 -6.64
CA CYS A 231 -18.88 -0.26 -6.87
C CYS A 231 -18.13 -1.27 -7.77
N LEU A 232 -17.54 -0.80 -8.88
CA LEU A 232 -16.75 -1.66 -9.77
C LEU A 232 -15.52 -2.24 -9.06
N ALA A 233 -14.86 -1.46 -8.19
CA ALA A 233 -13.73 -1.97 -7.41
C ALA A 233 -14.15 -3.10 -6.45
N GLU A 234 -15.30 -2.96 -5.79
CA GLU A 234 -15.84 -4.01 -4.91
C GLU A 234 -16.17 -5.28 -5.68
N GLU A 235 -16.91 -5.18 -6.79
CA GLU A 235 -17.27 -6.30 -7.64
C GLU A 235 -16.03 -7.05 -8.16
N LEU A 236 -15.01 -6.31 -8.64
CA LEU A 236 -13.76 -6.90 -9.13
C LEU A 236 -13.03 -7.66 -8.02
N VAL A 237 -12.92 -7.08 -6.83
CA VAL A 237 -12.23 -7.73 -5.70
C VAL A 237 -12.97 -8.99 -5.27
N GLU A 238 -14.31 -8.96 -5.21
CA GLU A 238 -15.12 -10.11 -4.82
C GLU A 238 -15.09 -11.23 -5.85
N ALA A 239 -15.09 -10.89 -7.14
CA ALA A 239 -15.03 -11.88 -8.23
C ALA A 239 -13.65 -12.54 -8.35
N LEU A 240 -12.57 -11.81 -8.09
CA LEU A 240 -11.19 -12.28 -8.26
C LEU A 240 -10.62 -12.96 -7.01
N ALA A 241 -11.18 -12.68 -5.83
CA ALA A 241 -10.81 -13.35 -4.57
C ALA A 241 -10.91 -14.89 -4.61
N PRO A 242 -12.01 -15.52 -5.07
CA PRO A 242 -12.10 -17.00 -5.17
C PRO A 242 -11.15 -17.58 -6.21
N MET A 243 -10.70 -16.76 -7.17
CA MET A 243 -9.66 -17.14 -8.12
C MET A 243 -8.25 -17.10 -7.51
N GLY A 244 -8.07 -16.60 -6.28
CA GLY A 244 -6.77 -16.48 -5.62
C GLY A 244 -5.96 -15.24 -6.02
N ILE A 245 -6.61 -14.23 -6.62
CA ILE A 245 -6.00 -12.95 -6.96
C ILE A 245 -6.39 -11.95 -5.88
N THR A 246 -5.51 -11.76 -4.92
CA THR A 246 -5.75 -10.94 -3.72
C THR A 246 -4.74 -9.81 -3.56
N ASP A 247 -3.70 -9.76 -4.40
CA ASP A 247 -2.68 -8.73 -4.32
C ASP A 247 -3.13 -7.44 -5.00
N THR A 248 -2.85 -6.30 -4.36
CA THR A 248 -3.31 -4.99 -4.85
C THR A 248 -2.73 -4.65 -6.23
N ARG A 249 -1.53 -5.14 -6.58
CA ARG A 249 -0.89 -4.86 -7.87
C ARG A 249 -1.67 -5.50 -9.01
N SER A 250 -1.96 -6.80 -8.90
CA SER A 250 -2.76 -7.52 -9.89
C SER A 250 -4.16 -6.94 -10.00
N LEU A 251 -4.81 -6.63 -8.87
CA LEU A 251 -6.15 -6.05 -8.88
C LEU A 251 -6.19 -4.67 -9.55
N THR A 252 -5.24 -3.78 -9.25
CA THR A 252 -5.16 -2.46 -9.90
C THR A 252 -4.81 -2.56 -11.38
N GLY A 253 -3.90 -3.46 -11.76
CA GLY A 253 -3.59 -3.71 -13.18
C GLY A 253 -4.79 -4.27 -13.94
N LEU A 254 -5.52 -5.23 -13.37
CA LEU A 254 -6.74 -5.78 -13.98
C LEU A 254 -7.84 -4.72 -14.08
N ALA A 255 -8.01 -3.86 -13.07
CA ALA A 255 -8.95 -2.76 -13.14
C ALA A 255 -8.63 -1.77 -14.27
N GLU A 256 -7.35 -1.49 -14.51
CA GLU A 256 -6.91 -0.70 -15.67
C GLU A 256 -7.25 -1.40 -17.01
N LEU A 257 -7.03 -2.71 -17.10
CA LEU A 257 -7.38 -3.49 -18.28
C LEU A 257 -8.90 -3.44 -18.58
N PHE A 258 -9.73 -3.57 -17.54
CA PHE A 258 -11.19 -3.49 -17.65
C PHE A 258 -11.62 -2.14 -18.24
N VAL A 259 -11.13 -1.04 -17.67
CA VAL A 259 -11.46 0.31 -18.15
C VAL A 259 -10.96 0.54 -19.58
N LYS A 260 -9.72 0.14 -19.91
CA LYS A 260 -9.16 0.32 -21.27
C LYS A 260 -9.90 -0.47 -22.34
N ARG A 261 -10.44 -1.63 -21.99
CA ARG A 261 -11.22 -2.48 -22.90
C ARG A 261 -12.73 -2.17 -22.84
N ARG A 262 -13.13 -1.12 -22.11
CA ARG A 262 -14.53 -0.72 -21.89
C ARG A 262 -15.40 -1.84 -21.29
N VAL A 263 -14.78 -2.70 -20.49
CA VAL A 263 -15.46 -3.71 -19.68
C VAL A 263 -15.73 -3.05 -18.34
N LEU A 264 -16.98 -2.63 -18.14
CA LEU A 264 -17.38 -1.79 -17.01
C LEU A 264 -18.08 -2.55 -15.88
N GLY A 265 -18.18 -3.88 -16.02
CA GLY A 265 -18.69 -4.79 -15.00
C GLY A 265 -18.04 -6.17 -15.10
N VAL A 266 -18.07 -6.93 -14.01
CA VAL A 266 -17.55 -8.30 -13.98
C VAL A 266 -18.33 -9.22 -14.93
N GLU A 267 -19.62 -8.97 -15.11
CA GLU A 267 -20.50 -9.75 -15.99
C GLU A 267 -20.10 -9.63 -17.47
N ASP A 268 -19.51 -8.51 -17.87
CA ASP A 268 -19.03 -8.24 -19.22
C ASP A 268 -17.61 -8.80 -19.47
N MET A 269 -17.02 -9.47 -18.48
CA MET A 269 -15.67 -10.01 -18.59
C MET A 269 -15.60 -11.06 -19.72
N PRO A 270 -14.67 -10.92 -20.68
CA PRO A 270 -14.46 -11.91 -21.71
C PRO A 270 -14.22 -13.32 -21.15
N VAL A 271 -14.93 -14.32 -21.69
CA VAL A 271 -14.81 -15.73 -21.27
C VAL A 271 -13.35 -16.23 -21.33
N ALA A 272 -12.56 -15.69 -22.26
CA ALA A 272 -11.13 -15.99 -22.37
C ALA A 272 -10.33 -15.52 -21.15
N TRP A 273 -10.64 -14.34 -20.60
CA TRP A 273 -10.00 -13.82 -19.40
C TRP A 273 -10.40 -14.63 -18.18
N HIS A 274 -11.70 -14.88 -18.00
CA HIS A 274 -12.20 -15.72 -16.92
C HIS A 274 -11.53 -17.10 -16.92
N ARG A 275 -11.43 -17.76 -18.09
CA ARG A 275 -10.76 -19.06 -18.21
C ARG A 275 -9.29 -19.01 -17.82
N HIS A 276 -8.58 -17.95 -18.20
CA HIS A 276 -7.16 -17.78 -17.85
C HIS A 276 -6.97 -17.50 -16.36
N LEU A 277 -7.78 -16.61 -15.78
CA LEU A 277 -7.74 -16.24 -14.36
C LEU A 277 -8.30 -17.33 -13.45
N SER A 278 -9.04 -18.31 -13.96
CA SER A 278 -9.55 -19.45 -13.18
C SER A 278 -8.61 -20.67 -13.18
N ASP A 279 -7.52 -20.67 -13.96
CA ASP A 279 -6.61 -21.83 -14.06
C ASP A 279 -5.79 -22.03 -12.77
N THR A 280 -6.06 -23.05 -11.97
CA THR A 280 -5.42 -23.26 -10.65
C THR A 280 -3.97 -23.72 -10.71
N LYS A 281 -3.39 -23.91 -11.91
CA LYS A 281 -2.01 -24.40 -12.07
C LYS A 281 -0.93 -23.44 -11.59
N ASN A 282 -1.20 -22.13 -11.65
CA ASN A 282 -0.22 -21.09 -11.35
C ASN A 282 -0.74 -20.13 -10.26
N PRO A 283 0.15 -19.45 -9.52
CA PRO A 283 -0.23 -18.41 -8.58
C PRO A 283 -1.12 -17.34 -9.22
N GLY A 284 -2.04 -16.77 -8.44
CA GLY A 284 -2.97 -15.74 -8.91
C GLY A 284 -2.28 -14.54 -9.55
N SER A 285 -1.24 -14.02 -8.89
CA SER A 285 -0.44 -12.88 -9.37
C SER A 285 0.20 -13.15 -10.73
N TYR A 286 0.77 -14.34 -10.93
CA TYR A 286 1.39 -14.72 -12.21
C TYR A 286 0.39 -14.74 -13.37
N ARG A 287 -0.82 -15.25 -13.14
CA ARG A 287 -1.88 -15.29 -14.18
C ARG A 287 -2.39 -13.89 -14.51
N ALA A 288 -2.52 -13.03 -13.51
CA ALA A 288 -2.88 -11.63 -13.73
C ALA A 288 -1.79 -10.90 -14.55
N GLU A 289 -0.52 -11.04 -14.16
CA GLU A 289 0.60 -10.42 -14.89
C GLU A 289 0.72 -10.94 -16.33
N THR A 290 0.50 -12.23 -16.55
CA THR A 290 0.52 -12.84 -17.89
C THR A 290 -0.62 -12.29 -18.76
N LEU A 291 -1.82 -12.14 -18.21
CA LEU A 291 -2.95 -11.55 -18.91
C LEU A 291 -2.70 -10.08 -19.25
N LEU A 292 -2.19 -9.30 -18.29
CA LEU A 292 -1.88 -7.89 -18.48
C LEU A 292 -0.81 -7.70 -19.57
N ASN A 293 0.25 -8.50 -19.54
CA ASN A 293 1.28 -8.44 -20.58
C ASN A 293 0.73 -8.82 -21.97
N LYS A 294 -0.19 -9.81 -22.03
CA LYS A 294 -0.81 -10.22 -23.29
C LYS A 294 -1.75 -9.16 -23.87
N GLU A 295 -2.54 -8.49 -23.03
CA GLU A 295 -3.61 -7.58 -23.47
C GLU A 295 -3.17 -6.12 -23.54
N LEU A 296 -2.28 -5.66 -22.65
CA LEU A 296 -1.76 -4.29 -22.59
C LEU A 296 -0.35 -4.16 -23.15
N GLY A 297 0.42 -5.25 -23.26
CA GLY A 297 1.82 -5.22 -23.68
C GLY A 297 2.79 -4.73 -22.59
N TYR A 298 2.29 -4.42 -21.40
CA TYR A 298 3.09 -4.05 -20.23
C TYR A 298 2.32 -4.40 -18.94
N ILE A 299 3.03 -4.40 -17.80
CA ILE A 299 2.44 -4.60 -16.48
C ILE A 299 2.36 -3.23 -15.80
N PRO A 300 1.15 -2.69 -15.54
CA PRO A 300 1.01 -1.42 -14.84
C PRO A 300 1.66 -1.45 -13.46
N ALA A 301 2.28 -0.33 -13.07
CA ALA A 301 2.89 -0.13 -11.75
C ALA A 301 1.87 0.35 -10.72
#